data_AF-A0A7W6RWJ4-F1
#
_entry.id   AF-A0A7W6RWJ4-F1
#
_cell.length_a   1.000
_cell.length_b   1.000
_cell.length_c   1.000
_cell.angle_alpha   90.00
_cell.angle_beta   90.00
_cell.angle_gamma   90.00
#
_symmetry.space_group_name_H-M   'P 1'
#
loop_
_entity.id
_entity.type
_entity.pdbx_description
1 polymer ?
#
loop_
_entity_poly.entity_id
_entity_poly.type
_entity_poly.pdbx_seq_one_letter_code
_entity_poly.pdbx_strand_id
1 'polypeptide(L)'
;MAPTDSLSPPTGDTPSGPPANGPPASREAKASSPGPGPGPAAKAAADDTGSPGGAGSGGTRPAGATGAAPPTQGSAQGSAQGAAQGSTQGATEGATKGTTYTLKAINRSTVSGAQYFNVYPPALTVSPPQPQTVIPLVSAATVSGGKDGGQESATLSWAGGADALVLIAVAPGQTPDGAVRLDVTPGSTVAVAWKDNAFTLTETGQGNGSGITVTFGPDVPGSSRVGLIVGPGTILVSVPVSGATLIMTPDLSTTVGVVFGTPDRPGGEQVRDVSPKVSVEFKTTHATIVVGPDNLITQNP
;
A
#
# COMPACT_ATOMS: atom_id res chain seq x y z
N MET A 1 -68.39 2.54 19.85
CA MET A 1 -68.65 2.55 21.30
C MET A 1 -67.70 1.54 21.94
N ALA A 2 -66.90 2.02 22.92
CA ALA A 2 -65.91 1.30 23.74
C ALA A 2 -64.60 0.82 23.05
N PRO A 3 -63.47 0.72 23.79
CA PRO A 3 -62.75 1.85 24.39
C PRO A 3 -61.24 1.85 24.09
N THR A 4 -60.61 3.00 24.35
CA THR A 4 -59.17 3.29 24.34
C THR A 4 -58.47 2.73 25.57
N ASP A 5 -57.38 1.98 25.41
CA ASP A 5 -56.47 1.62 26.49
C ASP A 5 -55.19 2.49 26.43
N SER A 6 -55.07 3.36 27.42
CA SER A 6 -53.88 4.16 27.73
C SER A 6 -52.96 3.36 28.66
N LEU A 7 -51.75 3.06 28.20
CA LEU A 7 -50.69 2.50 29.05
C LEU A 7 -49.74 3.63 29.49
N SER A 8 -49.76 3.95 30.77
CA SER A 8 -48.76 4.77 31.45
C SER A 8 -47.50 3.94 31.75
N PRO A 9 -46.29 4.48 31.60
CA PRO A 9 -45.07 3.81 32.05
C PRO A 9 -44.83 3.99 33.56
N PRO A 10 -44.25 2.98 34.25
CA PRO A 10 -43.88 3.08 35.65
C PRO A 10 -42.60 3.90 35.87
N THR A 11 -42.66 4.82 36.82
CA THR A 11 -41.52 5.47 37.47
C THR A 11 -40.81 4.47 38.37
N GLY A 12 -39.57 4.10 38.02
CA GLY A 12 -38.70 3.23 38.81
C GLY A 12 -37.57 4.02 39.45
N ASP A 13 -37.49 3.90 40.78
CA ASP A 13 -36.56 4.54 41.70
C ASP A 13 -35.08 4.28 41.38
N THR A 14 -34.28 5.35 41.45
CA THR A 14 -32.82 5.30 41.57
C THR A 14 -32.39 5.16 43.03
N PRO A 15 -31.67 4.09 43.42
CA PRO A 15 -30.97 4.05 44.70
C PRO A 15 -29.57 4.68 44.59
N SER A 16 -29.33 5.58 45.53
CA SER A 16 -28.07 6.22 45.89
C SER A 16 -27.02 5.24 46.42
N GLY A 17 -25.73 5.48 46.13
CA GLY A 17 -24.64 5.20 47.08
C GLY A 17 -23.46 4.34 46.59
N PRO A 18 -22.19 4.79 46.73
CA PRO A 18 -21.00 4.14 46.21
C PRO A 18 -20.30 3.25 47.26
N PRO A 19 -19.38 2.37 46.83
CA PRO A 19 -18.21 2.08 47.64
C PRO A 19 -16.91 2.52 46.96
N ALA A 20 -16.16 3.32 47.70
CA ALA A 20 -14.75 3.60 47.47
C ALA A 20 -13.94 2.29 47.53
N ASN A 21 -13.14 2.03 46.51
CA ASN A 21 -12.06 1.04 46.59
C ASN A 21 -10.79 1.67 46.00
N GLY A 22 -9.75 1.71 46.83
CA GLY A 22 -8.48 2.37 46.59
C GLY A 22 -7.58 1.70 45.53
N PRO A 23 -6.43 2.32 45.26
CA PRO A 23 -5.54 1.91 44.19
C PRO A 23 -4.73 0.66 44.55
N PRO A 24 -4.58 -0.32 43.65
CA PRO A 24 -3.63 -1.41 43.85
C PRO A 24 -2.20 -0.93 43.59
N ALA A 25 -1.32 -1.41 44.46
CA ALA A 25 0.09 -1.10 44.56
C ALA A 25 0.90 -1.39 43.28
N SER A 26 1.85 -0.48 43.03
CA SER A 26 2.97 -0.59 42.11
C SER A 26 3.70 -1.92 42.27
N ARG A 27 3.77 -2.72 41.20
CA ARG A 27 4.74 -3.82 41.08
C ARG A 27 5.90 -3.34 40.22
N GLU A 28 7.06 -3.18 40.85
CA GLU A 28 8.36 -3.09 40.20
C GLU A 28 8.61 -4.37 39.36
N ALA A 29 8.62 -4.22 38.04
CA ALA A 29 9.17 -5.22 37.13
C ALA A 29 10.67 -4.95 36.96
N LYS A 30 11.47 -5.76 37.65
CA LYS A 30 12.92 -5.83 37.54
C LYS A 30 13.29 -6.42 36.18
N ALA A 31 13.87 -5.62 35.29
CA ALA A 31 14.33 -6.05 33.97
C ALA A 31 15.58 -6.94 34.08
N SER A 32 15.59 -8.02 33.28
CA SER A 32 16.70 -8.95 33.10
C SER A 32 17.57 -8.57 31.90
N SER A 33 18.89 -8.48 32.14
CA SER A 33 19.99 -8.96 31.28
C SER A 33 20.17 -8.37 29.85
N PRO A 34 21.17 -8.82 29.07
CA PRO A 34 22.58 -8.43 29.12
C PRO A 34 23.03 -7.69 27.84
N GLY A 35 24.06 -6.84 27.95
CA GLY A 35 24.61 -6.12 26.80
C GLY A 35 25.52 -6.98 25.91
N PRO A 36 25.49 -6.80 24.58
CA PRO A 36 26.59 -7.15 23.70
C PRO A 36 27.43 -5.91 23.37
N GLY A 37 28.74 -6.02 23.56
CA GLY A 37 29.72 -4.98 23.24
C GLY A 37 29.94 -4.78 21.73
N PRO A 38 30.59 -3.68 21.32
CA PRO A 38 30.83 -3.36 19.93
C PRO A 38 32.05 -4.10 19.39
N GLY A 39 31.86 -4.85 18.29
CA GLY A 39 32.94 -5.41 17.47
C GLY A 39 33.41 -4.40 16.40
N PRO A 40 34.66 -4.51 15.92
CA PRO A 40 35.35 -3.44 15.20
C PRO A 40 35.12 -3.41 13.69
N ALA A 41 35.48 -2.25 13.13
CA ALA A 41 35.41 -1.83 11.74
C ALA A 41 36.02 -2.81 10.71
N ALA A 42 35.28 -3.03 9.61
CA ALA A 42 35.80 -3.66 8.41
C ALA A 42 36.33 -2.61 7.43
N LYS A 43 37.56 -2.87 7.02
CA LYS A 43 38.46 -2.10 6.16
C LYS A 43 38.04 -2.23 4.70
N ALA A 44 37.94 -1.11 3.99
CA ALA A 44 37.80 -1.05 2.54
C ALA A 44 39.08 -1.59 1.86
N ALA A 45 38.90 -2.45 0.85
CA ALA A 45 39.92 -2.83 -0.10
C ALA A 45 39.44 -2.50 -1.51
N ALA A 46 40.29 -1.79 -2.23
CA ALA A 46 40.19 -1.42 -3.64
C ALA A 46 40.78 -2.52 -4.54
N ASP A 47 40.68 -2.26 -5.85
CA ASP A 47 41.24 -2.99 -7.00
C ASP A 47 40.54 -4.31 -7.40
N ASP A 48 40.05 -4.41 -8.63
CA ASP A 48 40.92 -4.76 -9.76
C ASP A 48 40.17 -4.67 -11.11
N THR A 49 40.89 -4.17 -12.08
CA THR A 49 40.58 -4.00 -13.51
C THR A 49 40.56 -5.33 -14.26
N GLY A 50 39.61 -5.53 -15.18
CA GLY A 50 39.65 -6.70 -16.07
C GLY A 50 38.64 -6.68 -17.22
N SER A 51 38.98 -6.01 -18.32
CA SER A 51 38.50 -6.35 -19.68
C SER A 51 39.53 -7.25 -20.36
N PRO A 52 39.11 -8.27 -21.12
CA PRO A 52 39.10 -8.20 -22.59
C PRO A 52 37.86 -8.88 -23.19
N GLY A 53 37.31 -8.46 -24.34
CA GLY A 53 37.94 -8.52 -25.65
C GLY A 53 37.71 -9.89 -26.29
N GLY A 54 36.73 -10.02 -27.19
CA GLY A 54 36.43 -11.28 -27.88
C GLY A 54 35.48 -11.13 -29.06
N ALA A 55 36.04 -10.75 -30.22
CA ALA A 55 35.39 -10.81 -31.51
C ALA A 55 35.32 -12.28 -32.00
N GLY A 56 34.21 -12.65 -32.65
CA GLY A 56 34.05 -13.98 -33.26
C GLY A 56 32.95 -13.97 -34.32
N SER A 57 33.36 -13.72 -35.56
CA SER A 57 32.55 -13.80 -36.77
C SER A 57 32.50 -15.23 -37.34
N GLY A 58 31.36 -15.60 -37.92
CA GLY A 58 31.30 -16.41 -39.14
C GLY A 58 30.75 -17.84 -39.01
N GLY A 59 29.88 -18.22 -39.96
CA GLY A 59 29.63 -19.63 -40.28
C GLY A 59 28.21 -19.98 -40.72
N THR A 60 27.97 -19.98 -42.03
CA THR A 60 26.76 -20.45 -42.73
C THR A 60 26.63 -22.00 -42.78
N ARG A 61 25.37 -22.49 -42.71
CA ARG A 61 24.66 -23.66 -43.35
C ARG A 61 25.46 -24.89 -43.90
N PRO A 62 24.91 -26.14 -44.00
CA PRO A 62 23.57 -26.45 -44.56
C PRO A 62 22.82 -27.67 -43.96
N ALA A 63 21.74 -28.07 -44.64
CA ALA A 63 20.67 -28.98 -44.26
C ALA A 63 20.96 -30.49 -44.41
N GLY A 64 20.16 -31.30 -43.69
CA GLY A 64 19.63 -32.58 -44.15
C GLY A 64 20.17 -33.84 -43.47
N ALA A 65 19.33 -34.55 -42.70
CA ALA A 65 19.13 -36.02 -42.81
C ALA A 65 18.16 -36.54 -41.74
N THR A 66 17.22 -37.36 -42.21
CA THR A 66 16.27 -38.21 -41.50
C THR A 66 16.94 -39.33 -40.69
N GLY A 67 16.43 -39.63 -39.50
CA GLY A 67 16.77 -40.85 -38.76
C GLY A 67 16.00 -40.96 -37.45
N ALA A 68 15.07 -41.92 -37.36
CA ALA A 68 14.30 -42.26 -36.17
C ALA A 68 15.06 -43.25 -35.27
N ALA A 69 15.12 -42.98 -33.96
CA ALA A 69 15.47 -43.94 -32.89
C ALA A 69 15.06 -43.39 -31.49
N PRO A 70 14.97 -44.22 -30.43
CA PRO A 70 13.93 -44.20 -29.38
C PRO A 70 14.25 -43.32 -28.13
N PRO A 71 13.32 -43.16 -27.16
CA PRO A 71 13.35 -42.05 -26.22
C PRO A 71 14.33 -42.30 -25.08
N THR A 72 15.22 -41.31 -24.86
CA THR A 72 16.07 -41.27 -23.67
C THR A 72 15.40 -40.36 -22.64
N GLN A 73 14.89 -40.96 -21.56
CA GLN A 73 14.54 -40.25 -20.33
C GLN A 73 15.83 -39.67 -19.73
N GLY A 74 15.96 -38.34 -19.79
CA GLY A 74 17.04 -37.58 -19.20
C GLY A 74 16.47 -36.44 -18.35
N SER A 75 16.78 -36.52 -17.06
CA SER A 75 16.35 -35.66 -15.95
C SER A 75 16.53 -34.16 -16.22
N ALA A 76 15.43 -33.40 -16.22
CA ALA A 76 15.44 -31.94 -16.15
C ALA A 76 15.00 -31.50 -14.74
N GLN A 77 15.92 -31.60 -13.78
CA GLN A 77 15.77 -31.04 -12.44
C GLN A 77 17.01 -30.18 -12.17
N GLY A 78 16.87 -28.85 -12.29
CA GLY A 78 17.93 -27.93 -11.88
C GLY A 78 18.03 -26.65 -12.69
N SER A 79 17.01 -25.79 -12.67
CA SER A 79 17.16 -24.37 -13.05
C SER A 79 15.96 -23.48 -12.68
N ALA A 80 15.33 -23.72 -11.52
CA ALA A 80 14.24 -22.88 -10.99
C ALA A 80 14.56 -22.26 -9.62
N GLN A 81 15.84 -22.13 -9.27
CA GLN A 81 16.26 -21.68 -7.94
C GLN A 81 17.39 -20.63 -8.02
N GLY A 82 17.17 -19.60 -8.83
CA GLY A 82 18.05 -18.44 -8.94
C GLY A 82 17.35 -17.07 -8.98
N ALA A 83 16.01 -17.02 -9.08
CA ALA A 83 15.28 -15.76 -9.22
C ALA A 83 14.79 -15.14 -7.89
N ALA A 84 14.95 -15.83 -6.75
CA ALA A 84 14.30 -15.46 -5.49
C ALA A 84 15.13 -14.55 -4.56
N GLN A 85 16.33 -14.11 -4.95
CA GLN A 85 17.24 -13.43 -4.01
C GLN A 85 17.88 -12.14 -4.56
N GLY A 86 17.20 -11.46 -5.49
CA GLY A 86 17.55 -10.12 -5.97
C GLY A 86 16.41 -9.08 -5.88
N SER A 87 15.31 -9.39 -5.17
CA SER A 87 14.06 -8.60 -5.24
C SER A 87 13.95 -7.45 -4.23
N THR A 88 15.03 -7.02 -3.60
CA THR A 88 15.01 -5.86 -2.67
C THR A 88 15.55 -4.56 -3.28
N GLN A 89 15.98 -4.57 -4.54
CA GLN A 89 16.58 -3.39 -5.18
C GLN A 89 16.39 -3.43 -6.71
N GLY A 90 15.14 -3.35 -7.16
CA GLY A 90 14.80 -3.26 -8.59
C GLY A 90 13.55 -2.46 -8.92
N ALA A 91 12.94 -1.80 -7.93
CA ALA A 91 11.78 -0.91 -8.12
C ALA A 91 12.22 0.57 -8.17
N THR A 92 13.36 0.86 -8.80
CA THR A 92 13.89 2.21 -8.92
C THR A 92 14.23 2.43 -10.40
N GLU A 93 13.66 3.49 -10.98
CA GLU A 93 13.89 4.00 -12.34
C GLU A 93 13.02 3.46 -13.48
N GLY A 94 11.73 3.24 -13.22
CA GLY A 94 10.72 3.70 -14.16
C GLY A 94 10.36 5.13 -13.74
N ALA A 95 10.78 6.16 -14.48
CA ALA A 95 10.35 7.52 -14.21
C ALA A 95 8.82 7.55 -14.23
N THR A 96 8.19 7.61 -13.05
CA THR A 96 6.74 7.55 -12.94
C THR A 96 6.20 8.75 -13.70
N LYS A 97 5.52 8.49 -14.81
CA LYS A 97 4.91 9.53 -15.62
C LYS A 97 3.89 10.22 -14.71
N GLY A 98 4.02 11.52 -14.45
CA GLY A 98 3.09 12.22 -13.56
C GLY A 98 3.71 13.36 -12.76
N THR A 99 2.84 14.05 -12.03
CA THR A 99 3.23 15.18 -11.20
C THR A 99 3.56 14.67 -9.80
N THR A 100 4.78 14.93 -9.32
CA THR A 100 5.15 14.60 -7.93
C THR A 100 4.46 15.58 -6.98
N TYR A 101 3.72 15.04 -6.01
CA TYR A 101 3.15 15.79 -4.89
C TYR A 101 3.96 15.51 -3.63
N THR A 102 4.15 16.55 -2.81
CA THR A 102 4.90 16.46 -1.56
C THR A 102 4.11 17.06 -0.40
N LEU A 103 3.85 16.25 0.63
CA LEU A 103 3.25 16.68 1.88
C LEU A 103 4.32 16.78 2.97
N LYS A 104 4.54 17.99 3.49
CA LYS A 104 5.31 18.19 4.72
C LYS A 104 4.37 18.23 5.91
N ALA A 105 4.50 17.29 6.84
CA ALA A 105 3.65 17.19 8.01
C ALA A 105 4.47 17.42 9.28
N ILE A 106 4.06 18.40 10.09
CA ILE A 106 4.78 18.80 11.32
C ILE A 106 3.98 18.33 12.53
N ASN A 107 4.61 17.52 13.37
CA ASN A 107 4.01 17.02 14.60
C ASN A 107 4.32 17.98 15.77
N ARG A 108 3.29 18.67 16.29
CA ARG A 108 3.35 19.43 17.56
C ARG A 108 2.34 18.90 18.59
N SER A 109 1.91 17.66 18.41
CA SER A 109 1.05 16.95 19.36
C SER A 109 1.74 16.84 20.73
N THR A 110 0.95 16.79 21.80
CA THR A 110 1.42 16.43 23.14
C THR A 110 1.24 14.94 23.45
N VAL A 111 0.70 14.16 22.51
CA VAL A 111 0.50 12.72 22.68
C VAL A 111 1.86 12.03 22.66
N SER A 112 2.16 11.28 23.71
CA SER A 112 3.42 10.57 23.84
C SER A 112 3.51 9.37 22.88
N GLY A 113 4.75 8.92 22.62
CA GLY A 113 5.02 7.77 21.77
C GLY A 113 5.09 8.11 20.28
N ALA A 114 5.23 7.05 19.47
CA ALA A 114 5.34 7.16 18.03
C ALA A 114 3.98 7.45 17.39
N GLN A 115 3.90 8.53 16.65
CA GLN A 115 2.74 9.00 15.90
C GLN A 115 3.05 9.05 14.41
N TYR A 116 2.04 8.85 13.58
CA TYR A 116 2.18 8.69 12.13
C TYR A 116 1.15 9.55 11.41
N PHE A 117 1.51 9.95 10.19
CA PHE A 117 0.58 10.56 9.25
C PHE A 117 0.14 9.50 8.24
N ASN A 118 -1.15 9.21 8.23
CA ASN A 118 -1.81 8.32 7.28
C ASN A 118 -2.47 9.18 6.19
N VAL A 119 -1.94 9.14 4.97
CA VAL A 119 -2.44 9.90 3.83
C VAL A 119 -3.23 8.95 2.92
N TYR A 120 -4.55 9.15 2.91
CA TYR A 120 -5.49 8.34 2.16
C TYR A 120 -5.62 8.84 0.71
N PRO A 121 -5.71 7.91 -0.26
CA PRO A 121 -5.97 8.26 -1.65
C PRO A 121 -7.36 8.89 -1.82
N PRO A 122 -7.58 9.65 -2.90
CA PRO A 122 -8.92 10.05 -3.35
C PRO A 122 -9.83 8.84 -3.58
N ALA A 123 -11.14 9.08 -3.67
CA ALA A 123 -12.11 8.01 -3.84
C ALA A 123 -11.94 7.27 -5.18
N LEU A 124 -12.26 5.97 -5.19
CA LEU A 124 -12.36 5.17 -6.41
C LEU A 124 -13.81 4.74 -6.59
N THR A 125 -14.41 5.05 -7.74
CA THR A 125 -15.72 4.48 -8.08
C THR A 125 -15.53 3.19 -8.86
N VAL A 126 -16.18 2.10 -8.44
CA VAL A 126 -16.06 0.79 -9.08
C VAL A 126 -17.43 0.32 -9.54
N SER A 127 -17.53 -0.13 -10.79
CA SER A 127 -18.73 -0.71 -11.38
C SER A 127 -18.47 -2.12 -11.91
N PRO A 128 -19.29 -3.13 -11.55
CA PRO A 128 -20.32 -3.08 -10.52
C PRO A 128 -19.75 -2.72 -9.14
N PRO A 129 -20.56 -2.17 -8.20
CA PRO A 129 -20.08 -1.82 -6.86
C PRO A 129 -19.41 -3.01 -6.16
N GLN A 130 -18.19 -2.79 -5.67
CA GLN A 130 -17.41 -3.78 -4.92
C GLN A 130 -16.97 -3.20 -3.57
N PRO A 131 -16.84 -4.04 -2.52
CA PRO A 131 -16.14 -3.65 -1.30
C PRO A 131 -14.70 -3.23 -1.61
N GLN A 132 -14.27 -2.12 -1.01
CA GLN A 132 -12.94 -1.56 -1.24
C GLN A 132 -12.10 -1.67 0.04
N THR A 133 -10.83 -2.04 -0.12
CA THR A 133 -9.81 -1.95 0.93
C THR A 133 -8.87 -0.80 0.58
N VAL A 134 -8.91 0.27 1.36
CA VAL A 134 -8.03 1.43 1.18
C VAL A 134 -6.77 1.26 2.02
N ILE A 135 -5.61 1.46 1.40
CA ILE A 135 -4.29 1.34 2.03
C ILE A 135 -3.60 2.71 1.90
N PRO A 136 -3.49 3.47 2.99
CA PRO A 136 -2.91 4.81 2.94
C PRO A 136 -1.38 4.75 2.81
N LEU A 137 -0.81 5.88 2.39
CA LEU A 137 0.62 6.14 2.60
C LEU A 137 0.84 6.47 4.06
N VAL A 138 1.77 5.78 4.71
CA VAL A 138 2.09 6.00 6.12
C VAL A 138 3.47 6.63 6.22
N SER A 139 3.59 7.71 6.98
CA SER A 139 4.88 8.34 7.24
C SER A 139 5.82 7.45 8.05
N ALA A 140 7.08 7.87 8.17
CA ALA A 140 7.90 7.44 9.30
C ALA A 140 7.28 7.89 10.63
N ALA A 141 7.65 7.22 11.72
CA ALA A 141 7.25 7.62 13.06
C ALA A 141 7.76 9.02 13.38
N THR A 142 6.92 9.82 14.02
CA THR A 142 7.26 11.10 14.65
C THR A 142 6.95 11.00 16.13
N VAL A 143 7.79 11.56 17.00
CA VAL A 143 7.55 11.61 18.44
C VAL A 143 7.32 13.04 18.87
N SER A 144 6.36 13.24 19.78
CA SER A 144 6.16 14.53 20.42
C SER A 144 7.35 14.88 21.30
N GLY A 145 7.76 16.15 21.28
CA GLY A 145 8.70 16.70 22.25
C GLY A 145 10.07 16.01 22.26
N GLY A 146 10.71 15.89 21.10
CA GLY A 146 12.15 15.59 21.05
C GLY A 146 12.88 16.43 22.11
N LYS A 147 13.90 15.87 22.77
CA LYS A 147 14.50 16.36 24.04
C LYS A 147 14.82 17.86 24.12
N ASP A 148 14.87 18.54 22.98
CA ASP A 148 15.18 19.96 22.82
C ASP A 148 13.96 20.85 22.49
N GLY A 149 12.72 20.34 22.62
CA GLY A 149 11.53 21.03 22.11
C GLY A 149 11.47 21.08 20.58
N GLY A 150 12.27 20.23 19.92
CA GLY A 150 12.35 20.13 18.48
C GLY A 150 11.04 19.61 17.88
N GLN A 151 10.52 20.33 16.89
CA GLN A 151 9.37 19.89 16.10
C GLN A 151 9.84 18.80 15.13
N GLU A 152 9.28 17.61 15.24
CA GLU A 152 9.52 16.57 14.24
C GLU A 152 8.62 16.78 13.04
N SER A 153 9.15 16.47 11.86
CA SER A 153 8.39 16.53 10.62
C SER A 153 8.63 15.30 9.77
N ALA A 154 7.58 14.83 9.11
CA ALA A 154 7.65 13.84 8.06
C ALA A 154 7.42 14.51 6.71
N THR A 155 8.14 14.06 5.68
CA THR A 155 7.86 14.43 4.29
C THR A 155 7.41 13.18 3.57
N LEU A 156 6.21 13.21 3.01
CA LEU A 156 5.67 12.14 2.17
C LEU A 156 5.62 12.63 0.73
N SER A 157 5.90 11.77 -0.24
CA SER A 157 5.83 12.11 -1.65
C SER A 157 5.25 10.98 -2.47
N TRP A 158 4.48 11.33 -3.50
CA TRP A 158 3.85 10.38 -4.41
C TRP A 158 3.68 10.98 -5.80
N ALA A 159 3.49 10.14 -6.81
CA ALA A 159 3.09 10.57 -8.14
C ALA A 159 1.57 10.71 -8.19
N GLY A 160 1.06 11.79 -8.78
CA GLY A 160 -0.37 12.03 -8.95
C GLY A 160 -0.71 12.57 -10.34
N GLY A 161 -2.01 12.63 -10.61
CA GLY A 161 -2.56 12.99 -11.93
C GLY A 161 -2.86 11.77 -12.81
N ALA A 162 -3.43 12.04 -13.98
CA ALA A 162 -3.92 11.00 -14.90
C ALA A 162 -2.82 10.07 -15.42
N ASP A 163 -1.59 10.57 -15.57
CA ASP A 163 -0.45 9.79 -16.05
C ASP A 163 0.18 8.91 -14.97
N ALA A 164 -0.15 9.13 -13.68
CA ALA A 164 0.48 8.47 -12.54
C ALA A 164 -0.28 7.23 -12.03
N LEU A 165 -1.31 6.79 -12.76
CA LEU A 165 -2.15 5.68 -12.33
C LEU A 165 -1.44 4.36 -12.59
N VAL A 166 -1.44 3.48 -11.59
CA VAL A 166 -0.86 2.14 -11.71
C VAL A 166 -1.91 1.11 -11.32
N LEU A 167 -2.29 0.26 -12.25
CA LEU A 167 -3.10 -0.91 -11.97
C LEU A 167 -2.21 -2.00 -11.38
N ILE A 168 -2.69 -2.64 -10.31
CA ILE A 168 -1.98 -3.75 -9.68
C ILE A 168 -2.86 -4.99 -9.55
N ALA A 169 -2.23 -6.16 -9.58
CA ALA A 169 -2.87 -7.44 -9.26
C ALA A 169 -2.11 -8.16 -8.14
N VAL A 170 -2.84 -8.53 -7.09
CA VAL A 170 -2.33 -9.08 -5.83
C VAL A 170 -2.79 -10.52 -5.69
N ALA A 171 -1.84 -11.45 -5.59
CA ALA A 171 -2.14 -12.86 -5.38
C ALA A 171 -2.72 -13.12 -3.99
N PRO A 172 -3.44 -14.22 -3.78
CA PRO A 172 -3.95 -14.59 -2.47
C PRO A 172 -2.83 -14.62 -1.41
N GLY A 173 -3.02 -13.89 -0.31
CA GLY A 173 -2.04 -13.80 0.79
C GLY A 173 -0.86 -12.86 0.54
N GLN A 174 -0.73 -12.23 -0.63
CA GLN A 174 0.31 -11.23 -0.89
C GLN A 174 -0.09 -9.83 -0.42
N THR A 175 0.92 -9.00 -0.18
CA THR A 175 0.76 -7.55 0.04
C THR A 175 0.86 -6.79 -1.29
N PRO A 176 0.35 -5.54 -1.36
CA PRO A 176 0.48 -4.71 -2.57
C PRO A 176 1.92 -4.46 -3.03
N ASP A 177 2.90 -4.55 -2.13
CA ASP A 177 4.31 -4.33 -2.45
C ASP A 177 4.89 -5.42 -3.37
N GLY A 178 4.35 -6.65 -3.28
CA GLY A 178 4.72 -7.77 -4.15
C GLY A 178 3.84 -7.93 -5.38
N ALA A 179 2.94 -6.98 -5.65
CA ALA A 179 1.97 -7.07 -6.73
C ALA A 179 2.60 -6.87 -8.12
N VAL A 180 2.00 -7.49 -9.14
CA VAL A 180 2.29 -7.16 -10.54
C VAL A 180 1.71 -5.78 -10.84
N ARG A 181 2.45 -4.93 -11.55
CA ARG A 181 2.11 -3.53 -11.81
C ARG A 181 2.03 -3.26 -13.32
N LEU A 182 1.13 -2.37 -13.70
CA LEU A 182 1.00 -1.85 -15.06
C LEU A 182 0.60 -0.37 -14.97
N ASP A 183 1.41 0.51 -15.57
CA ASP A 183 1.04 1.92 -15.76
C ASP A 183 -0.17 2.01 -16.69
N VAL A 184 -1.17 2.79 -16.30
CA VAL A 184 -2.43 2.93 -17.03
C VAL A 184 -2.84 4.39 -17.12
N THR A 185 -3.75 4.71 -18.03
CA THR A 185 -4.36 6.04 -18.12
C THR A 185 -5.88 5.92 -18.08
N PRO A 186 -6.63 7.00 -17.78
CA PRO A 186 -8.08 6.99 -17.93
C PRO A 186 -8.47 6.53 -19.34
N GLY A 187 -9.37 5.55 -19.43
CA GLY A 187 -9.80 4.95 -20.68
C GLY A 187 -9.09 3.64 -21.04
N SER A 188 -7.96 3.30 -20.39
CA SER A 188 -7.27 2.02 -20.63
C SER A 188 -8.19 0.81 -20.42
N THR A 189 -8.02 -0.22 -21.24
CA THR A 189 -8.66 -1.54 -21.10
C THR A 189 -7.58 -2.58 -20.85
N VAL A 190 -7.61 -3.20 -19.67
CA VAL A 190 -6.57 -4.13 -19.20
C VAL A 190 -7.15 -5.53 -19.02
N ALA A 191 -6.47 -6.52 -19.59
CA ALA A 191 -6.72 -7.93 -19.33
C ALA A 191 -5.83 -8.42 -18.18
N VAL A 192 -6.45 -9.07 -17.20
CA VAL A 192 -5.80 -9.72 -16.06
C VAL A 192 -5.84 -11.22 -16.28
N ALA A 193 -4.69 -11.86 -16.41
CA ALA A 193 -4.59 -13.30 -16.54
C ALA A 193 -3.70 -13.90 -15.44
N TRP A 194 -3.96 -15.16 -15.11
CA TRP A 194 -3.21 -15.92 -14.13
C TRP A 194 -2.66 -17.18 -14.77
N LYS A 195 -1.35 -17.37 -14.72
CA LYS A 195 -0.68 -18.55 -15.27
C LYS A 195 0.57 -18.84 -14.47
N ASP A 196 0.86 -20.13 -14.25
CA ASP A 196 2.07 -20.59 -13.56
C ASP A 196 2.27 -19.91 -12.18
N ASN A 197 1.16 -19.73 -11.45
CA ASN A 197 1.09 -19.04 -10.16
C ASN A 197 1.53 -17.56 -10.17
N ALA A 198 1.45 -16.90 -11.32
CA ALA A 198 1.77 -15.48 -11.47
C ALA A 198 0.68 -14.73 -12.23
N PHE A 199 0.52 -13.45 -11.88
CA PHE A 199 -0.31 -12.53 -12.64
C PHE A 199 0.41 -12.02 -13.88
N THR A 200 -0.39 -11.73 -14.90
CA THR A 200 -0.01 -10.91 -16.05
C THR A 200 -1.06 -9.82 -16.24
N LEU A 201 -0.59 -8.60 -16.49
CA LEU A 201 -1.41 -7.44 -16.79
C LEU A 201 -1.04 -6.96 -18.19
N THR A 202 -2.03 -6.89 -19.09
CA THR A 202 -1.81 -6.50 -20.47
C THR A 202 -2.81 -5.43 -20.86
N GLU A 203 -2.33 -4.25 -21.26
CA GLU A 203 -3.20 -3.26 -21.90
C GLU A 203 -3.60 -3.77 -23.29
N THR A 204 -4.91 -3.86 -23.52
CA THR A 204 -5.52 -4.43 -24.73
C THR A 204 -6.18 -3.39 -25.62
N GLY A 205 -6.32 -2.16 -25.11
CA GLY A 205 -6.89 -1.06 -25.85
C GLY A 205 -7.05 0.19 -24.99
N GLN A 206 -7.42 1.27 -25.66
CA GLN A 206 -7.66 2.58 -25.05
C GLN A 206 -9.03 3.07 -25.53
N GLY A 207 -9.96 3.24 -24.60
CA GLY A 207 -11.28 3.82 -24.83
C GLY A 207 -11.32 5.31 -24.49
N ASN A 208 -12.46 5.94 -24.78
CA ASN A 208 -12.70 7.37 -24.54
C ASN A 208 -13.27 7.67 -23.14
N GLY A 209 -13.24 6.69 -22.22
CA GLY A 209 -13.82 6.81 -20.89
C GLY A 209 -12.87 7.43 -19.86
N SER A 210 -13.42 7.93 -18.76
CA SER A 210 -12.62 8.32 -17.58
C SER A 210 -12.24 7.12 -16.69
N GLY A 211 -12.84 5.96 -16.92
CA GLY A 211 -12.58 4.73 -16.18
C GLY A 211 -11.56 3.83 -16.86
N ILE A 212 -10.93 2.99 -16.05
CA ILE A 212 -10.09 1.87 -16.49
C ILE A 212 -10.96 0.62 -16.51
N THR A 213 -11.06 -0.01 -17.67
CA THR A 213 -11.82 -1.26 -17.85
C THR A 213 -10.90 -2.44 -17.58
N VAL A 214 -11.30 -3.34 -16.68
CA VAL A 214 -10.50 -4.50 -16.27
C VAL A 214 -11.28 -5.77 -16.54
N THR A 215 -10.72 -6.66 -17.37
CA THR A 215 -11.29 -7.98 -17.68
C THR A 215 -10.45 -9.08 -17.04
N PHE A 216 -11.08 -10.20 -16.68
CA PHE A 216 -10.42 -11.29 -15.96
C PHE A 216 -10.45 -12.56 -16.78
N GLY A 217 -9.29 -13.21 -16.88
CA GLY A 217 -9.19 -14.57 -17.40
C GLY A 217 -9.85 -15.59 -16.46
N PRO A 218 -10.31 -16.74 -16.99
CA PRO A 218 -11.04 -17.74 -16.21
C PRO A 218 -10.20 -18.39 -15.10
N ASP A 219 -8.87 -18.37 -15.23
CA ASP A 219 -7.95 -19.00 -14.28
C ASP A 219 -7.53 -18.09 -13.12
N VAL A 220 -8.04 -16.84 -13.08
CA VAL A 220 -7.73 -15.90 -12.00
C VAL A 220 -8.36 -16.40 -10.69
N PRO A 221 -7.57 -16.63 -9.61
CA PRO A 221 -8.13 -17.12 -8.36
C PRO A 221 -9.11 -16.11 -7.75
N GLY A 222 -10.30 -16.55 -7.35
CA GLY A 222 -11.35 -15.67 -6.81
C GLY A 222 -11.02 -15.00 -5.48
N SER A 223 -10.00 -15.46 -4.75
CA SER A 223 -9.48 -14.80 -3.54
C SER A 223 -8.43 -13.72 -3.83
N SER A 224 -8.09 -13.53 -5.10
CA SER A 224 -7.18 -12.47 -5.54
C SER A 224 -7.82 -11.10 -5.46
N ARG A 225 -6.99 -10.07 -5.52
CA ARG A 225 -7.44 -8.68 -5.56
C ARG A 225 -6.79 -7.96 -6.72
N VAL A 226 -7.51 -7.00 -7.27
CA VAL A 226 -6.94 -5.98 -8.15
C VAL A 226 -7.10 -4.63 -7.49
N GLY A 227 -6.23 -3.70 -7.81
CA GLY A 227 -6.33 -2.36 -7.25
C GLY A 227 -5.74 -1.32 -8.16
N LEU A 228 -5.99 -0.08 -7.77
CA LEU A 228 -5.44 1.10 -8.43
C LEU A 228 -4.66 1.89 -7.39
N ILE A 229 -3.42 2.24 -7.74
CA ILE A 229 -2.66 3.24 -7.00
C ILE A 229 -3.11 4.61 -7.52
N VAL A 230 -3.72 5.41 -6.63
CA VAL A 230 -4.28 6.72 -6.94
C VAL A 230 -3.69 7.74 -5.98
N GLY A 231 -2.68 8.48 -6.43
CA GLY A 231 -1.98 9.43 -5.59
C GLY A 231 -1.20 8.74 -4.46
N PRO A 232 -1.44 9.07 -3.18
CA PRO A 232 -0.61 8.60 -2.08
C PRO A 232 -0.79 7.09 -1.79
N GLY A 233 -1.96 6.52 -2.05
CA GLY A 233 -2.29 5.18 -1.56
C GLY A 233 -2.83 4.23 -2.62
N THR A 234 -3.12 3.02 -2.16
CA THR A 234 -3.68 1.94 -2.97
C THR A 234 -5.12 1.66 -2.57
N ILE A 235 -6.00 1.46 -3.56
CA ILE A 235 -7.36 0.98 -3.32
C ILE A 235 -7.51 -0.39 -3.97
N LEU A 236 -7.77 -1.42 -3.17
CA LEU A 236 -7.98 -2.80 -3.63
C LEU A 236 -9.46 -3.14 -3.67
N VAL A 237 -9.85 -3.96 -4.64
CA VAL A 237 -11.14 -4.64 -4.74
C VAL A 237 -10.94 -6.12 -5.01
N SER A 238 -11.92 -6.93 -4.58
CA SER A 238 -11.93 -8.37 -4.88
C SER A 238 -12.16 -8.60 -6.38
N VAL A 239 -11.52 -9.63 -6.93
CA VAL A 239 -11.84 -10.10 -8.28
C VAL A 239 -13.26 -10.68 -8.28
N PRO A 240 -14.16 -10.28 -9.20
CA PRO A 240 -15.49 -10.86 -9.28
C PRO A 240 -15.41 -12.35 -9.60
N VAL A 241 -16.06 -13.19 -8.79
CA VAL A 241 -16.07 -14.66 -8.96
C VAL A 241 -16.67 -15.07 -10.31
N SER A 242 -17.52 -14.22 -10.90
CA SER A 242 -18.11 -14.44 -12.23
C SER A 242 -17.16 -14.14 -13.39
N GLY A 243 -15.96 -13.59 -13.13
CA GLY A 243 -15.11 -13.03 -14.17
C GLY A 243 -15.67 -11.76 -14.81
N ALA A 244 -16.69 -11.15 -14.20
CA ALA A 244 -17.30 -9.92 -14.70
C ALA A 244 -16.27 -8.79 -14.82
N THR A 245 -16.40 -8.01 -15.90
CA THR A 245 -15.61 -6.81 -16.12
C THR A 245 -15.81 -5.81 -14.99
N LEU A 246 -14.72 -5.20 -14.51
CA LEU A 246 -14.76 -4.05 -13.62
C LEU A 246 -14.46 -2.77 -14.40
N ILE A 247 -15.14 -1.69 -14.06
CA ILE A 247 -14.79 -0.33 -14.49
C ILE A 247 -14.38 0.45 -13.25
N MET A 248 -13.12 0.88 -13.20
CA MET A 248 -12.53 1.63 -12.09
C MET A 248 -12.35 3.09 -12.50
N THR A 249 -13.10 4.01 -11.92
CA THR A 249 -13.03 5.44 -12.23
C THR A 249 -12.36 6.17 -11.05
N PRO A 250 -11.07 6.52 -11.17
CA PRO A 250 -10.37 7.23 -10.11
C PRO A 250 -10.88 8.68 -9.99
N ASP A 251 -10.99 9.16 -8.76
CA ASP A 251 -11.01 10.60 -8.51
C ASP A 251 -9.59 11.15 -8.71
N LEU A 252 -9.45 12.06 -9.66
CA LEU A 252 -8.18 12.73 -9.98
C LEU A 252 -8.05 14.10 -9.29
N SER A 253 -8.92 14.37 -8.31
CA SER A 253 -8.81 15.57 -7.48
C SER A 253 -7.45 15.63 -6.77
N THR A 254 -6.98 16.86 -6.53
CA THR A 254 -5.76 17.12 -5.78
C THR A 254 -6.02 17.18 -4.27
N THR A 255 -7.11 16.56 -3.81
CA THR A 255 -7.51 16.54 -2.40
C THR A 255 -7.25 15.16 -1.82
N VAL A 256 -6.55 15.12 -0.68
CA VAL A 256 -6.28 13.88 0.05
C VAL A 256 -6.85 13.95 1.46
N GLY A 257 -7.17 12.78 2.04
CA GLY A 257 -7.54 12.69 3.45
C GLY A 257 -6.31 12.40 4.30
N VAL A 258 -6.10 13.12 5.41
CA VAL A 258 -5.01 12.86 6.35
C VAL A 258 -5.57 12.54 7.73
N VAL A 259 -5.01 11.52 8.36
CA VAL A 259 -5.22 11.18 9.78
C VAL A 259 -3.87 11.16 10.48
N PHE A 260 -3.82 11.71 11.68
CA PHE A 260 -2.65 11.66 12.56
C PHE A 260 -2.94 10.68 13.71
N GLY A 261 -2.02 9.76 14.01
CA GLY A 261 -2.22 8.78 15.08
C GLY A 261 -1.42 7.48 14.89
N THR A 262 -2.03 6.34 15.19
CA THR A 262 -1.46 5.00 14.93
C THR A 262 -1.29 4.75 13.42
N PRO A 263 -0.28 3.97 12.99
CA PRO A 263 -0.08 3.69 11.58
C PRO A 263 -1.18 2.75 11.07
N ASP A 264 -1.90 3.15 10.04
CA ASP A 264 -2.93 2.33 9.42
C ASP A 264 -2.30 1.33 8.44
N ARG A 265 -2.14 0.09 8.90
CA ARG A 265 -1.59 -1.01 8.10
C ARG A 265 -2.64 -2.11 7.90
N PRO A 266 -2.69 -2.73 6.71
CA PRO A 266 -3.51 -3.92 6.48
C PRO A 266 -3.10 -5.05 7.43
N GLY A 267 -4.09 -5.73 8.03
CA GLY A 267 -3.86 -6.95 8.83
C GLY A 267 -3.29 -6.75 10.23
N GLY A 268 -3.07 -5.52 10.70
CA GLY A 268 -2.68 -5.26 12.09
C GLY A 268 -3.88 -5.23 13.02
N GLU A 269 -3.83 -5.97 14.14
CA GLU A 269 -4.80 -5.88 15.27
C GLU A 269 -4.70 -4.56 16.06
N GLN A 270 -4.12 -3.52 15.47
CA GLN A 270 -3.88 -2.29 16.22
C GLN A 270 -5.17 -1.54 16.48
N VAL A 271 -5.23 -0.93 17.67
CA VAL A 271 -6.20 0.11 18.00
C VAL A 271 -6.05 1.20 16.94
N ARG A 272 -7.00 1.23 16.01
CA ARG A 272 -7.06 2.24 14.95
C ARG A 272 -7.46 3.55 15.60
N ASP A 273 -6.72 4.60 15.29
CA ASP A 273 -7.18 5.94 15.57
C ASP A 273 -8.51 6.18 14.84
N VAL A 274 -9.50 6.67 15.56
CA VAL A 274 -10.85 6.98 15.05
C VAL A 274 -11.02 8.47 14.76
N SER A 275 -9.93 9.24 14.79
CA SER A 275 -9.93 10.66 14.46
C SER A 275 -10.50 10.90 13.07
N PRO A 276 -11.32 11.94 12.89
CA PRO A 276 -11.88 12.27 11.59
C PRO A 276 -10.77 12.62 10.59
N LYS A 277 -10.94 12.18 9.34
CA LYS A 277 -10.03 12.55 8.26
C LYS A 277 -10.09 14.05 8.01
N VAL A 278 -8.93 14.69 7.96
CA VAL A 278 -8.82 16.10 7.55
C VAL A 278 -8.49 16.15 6.07
N SER A 279 -9.27 16.92 5.31
CA SER A 279 -9.04 17.11 3.88
C SER A 279 -7.92 18.12 3.67
N VAL A 280 -6.93 17.75 2.86
CA VAL A 280 -5.79 18.60 2.48
C VAL A 280 -5.86 18.80 0.97
N GLU A 281 -6.06 20.05 0.55
CA GLU A 281 -6.14 20.41 -0.87
C GLU A 281 -4.78 20.90 -1.38
N PHE A 282 -4.30 20.28 -2.44
CA PHE A 282 -3.07 20.68 -3.11
C PHE A 282 -3.39 21.74 -4.19
N LYS A 283 -3.20 23.02 -3.84
CA LYS A 283 -3.26 24.15 -4.79
C LYS A 283 -2.06 24.18 -5.74
N THR A 284 -0.95 23.59 -5.30
CA THR A 284 0.28 23.35 -6.08
C THR A 284 0.71 21.90 -5.86
N THR A 285 1.94 21.55 -6.23
CA THR A 285 2.51 20.23 -5.95
C THR A 285 2.97 20.05 -4.49
N HIS A 286 2.85 21.08 -3.66
CA HIS A 286 3.31 21.05 -2.28
C HIS A 286 2.20 21.47 -1.32
N ALA A 287 2.12 20.80 -0.17
CA ALA A 287 1.29 21.23 0.95
C ALA A 287 2.05 21.05 2.26
N THR A 288 1.77 21.92 3.23
CA THR A 288 2.28 21.77 4.60
C THR A 288 1.10 21.67 5.56
N ILE A 289 1.15 20.69 6.46
CA ILE A 289 0.20 20.58 7.58
C ILE A 289 0.93 20.63 8.90
N VAL A 290 0.25 21.13 9.92
CA VAL A 290 0.71 21.17 11.31
C VAL A 290 -0.34 20.52 12.20
N VAL A 291 0.09 19.54 12.99
CA VAL A 291 -0.71 18.98 14.07
C VAL A 291 -0.45 19.80 15.32
N GLY A 292 -1.47 20.46 15.85
CA GLY A 292 -1.38 21.23 17.09
C GLY A 292 -1.25 20.36 18.34
N PRO A 293 -1.03 20.98 19.52
CA PRO A 293 -1.02 20.29 20.82
C PRO A 293 -2.31 19.50 21.11
N ASP A 294 -3.43 19.97 20.57
CA ASP A 294 -4.77 19.39 20.66
C ASP A 294 -5.04 18.29 19.62
N ASN A 295 -4.02 17.88 18.85
CA ASN A 295 -4.10 16.95 17.73
C ASN A 295 -4.94 17.46 16.54
N LEU A 296 -5.24 18.75 16.49
CA LEU A 296 -5.93 19.32 15.33
C LEU A 296 -4.94 19.47 14.17
N ILE A 297 -5.28 18.90 13.01
CA ILE A 297 -4.53 19.12 11.77
C ILE A 297 -4.99 20.45 11.16
N THR A 298 -4.04 21.33 10.90
CA THR A 298 -4.25 22.59 10.18
C THR A 298 -3.38 22.59 8.92
N GLN A 299 -3.94 23.02 7.80
CA GLN A 299 -3.18 23.24 6.58
C GLN A 299 -2.61 24.65 6.58
N ASN A 300 -1.29 24.76 6.44
CA ASN A 300 -0.65 26.04 6.21
C ASN A 300 -0.74 26.37 4.72
N PRO A 301 -1.15 27.60 4.37
CA PRO A 301 -1.25 28.04 2.98
C PRO A 301 0.10 28.10 2.27
#